data_AF-A0A8S9Y1D2-F1
#
_entry.id   AF-A0A8S9Y1D2-F1
#
_cell.length_a   1.000
_cell.length_b   1.000
_cell.length_c   1.000
_cell.angle_alpha   90.00
_cell.angle_beta   90.00
_cell.angle_gamma   90.00
#
_symmetry.space_group_name_H-M   'P 1'
#
loop_
_entity.id
_entity.type
_entity.pdbx_description
1 polymer ?
#
loop_
_entity_poly.entity_id
_entity_poly.type
_entity_poly.pdbx_seq_one_letter_code
_entity_poly.pdbx_strand_id
1 'polypeptide(L)'
;MDRLKLFRAKYAKTFDAQLEKFCTAAQEFESSRFTSPLELTICLRNLEDTGERLLETELQIQDELISTGVTQDVFLAECATEEEYRTKIVECRYRYEHLTEPNSLQPMEVWDQLHAPEALEVETDQYSPLLYPLIESAQPYDVLKAWERRRDSEKEDHRVIRDELMNFMKAEVNSEERISGSRHSFVAENKKDDIPTATTLVSGTSSKRPPEQGKPKSLGTD
;
A
#
# COMPACT_ATOMS: atom_id res chain seq x y z
N MET A 1 -31.88 -30.36 9.54
CA MET A 1 -30.72 -30.52 8.64
C MET A 1 -31.04 -30.21 7.17
N ASP A 2 -31.90 -30.98 6.49
CA ASP A 2 -32.14 -30.81 5.02
C ASP A 2 -32.58 -29.40 4.60
N ARG A 3 -33.44 -28.78 5.41
CA ARG A 3 -33.90 -27.40 5.18
C ARG A 3 -32.77 -26.37 5.26
N LEU A 4 -31.84 -26.54 6.21
CA LEU A 4 -30.69 -25.64 6.36
C LEU A 4 -29.72 -25.79 5.19
N LYS A 5 -29.46 -27.04 4.75
CA LYS A 5 -28.64 -27.30 3.57
C LYS A 5 -29.25 -26.70 2.29
N LEU A 6 -30.57 -26.72 2.16
CA LEU A 6 -31.27 -26.04 1.06
C LEU A 6 -31.08 -24.52 1.12
N PHE A 7 -31.18 -23.91 2.30
CA PHE A 7 -30.92 -22.48 2.46
C PHE A 7 -29.47 -22.12 2.19
N ARG A 8 -28.50 -22.91 2.69
CA ARG A 8 -27.07 -22.77 2.38
C ARG A 8 -26.84 -22.73 0.88
N ALA A 9 -27.34 -23.72 0.14
CA ALA A 9 -27.20 -23.78 -1.32
C ALA A 9 -27.83 -22.56 -2.03
N LYS A 10 -28.99 -22.10 -1.56
CA LYS A 10 -29.66 -20.91 -2.09
C LYS A 10 -28.83 -19.64 -1.85
N TYR A 11 -28.37 -19.42 -0.63
CA TYR A 11 -27.59 -18.22 -0.28
C TYR A 11 -26.20 -18.25 -0.90
N ALA A 12 -25.53 -19.40 -0.99
CA ALA A 12 -24.26 -19.56 -1.70
C ALA A 12 -24.39 -19.17 -3.18
N LYS A 13 -25.40 -19.69 -3.88
CA LYS A 13 -25.67 -19.30 -5.27
C LYS A 13 -25.95 -17.81 -5.43
N THR A 14 -26.66 -17.22 -4.46
CA THR A 14 -26.95 -15.78 -4.48
C THR A 14 -25.69 -14.97 -4.21
N PHE A 15 -24.85 -15.41 -3.28
CA PHE A 15 -23.59 -14.79 -2.92
C PHE A 15 -22.64 -14.75 -4.12
N ASP A 16 -22.46 -15.88 -4.82
CA ASP A 16 -21.62 -15.94 -6.02
C ASP A 16 -22.09 -14.96 -7.11
N ALA A 17 -23.41 -14.84 -7.30
CA ALA A 17 -23.97 -13.88 -8.24
C ALA A 17 -23.77 -12.41 -7.82
N GLN A 18 -23.80 -12.10 -6.51
CA GLN A 18 -23.48 -10.75 -6.01
C GLN A 18 -21.98 -10.47 -6.10
N LEU A 19 -21.15 -11.47 -5.89
CA LEU A 19 -19.69 -11.36 -5.99
C LEU A 19 -19.29 -11.01 -7.44
N GLU A 20 -19.87 -11.70 -8.42
CA GLU A 20 -19.65 -11.41 -9.84
C GLU A 20 -20.06 -9.98 -10.21
N LYS A 21 -21.20 -9.51 -9.70
CA LYS A 21 -21.66 -8.13 -9.88
C LYS A 21 -20.69 -7.12 -9.27
N PHE A 22 -20.23 -7.36 -8.04
CA PHE A 22 -19.24 -6.50 -7.40
C PHE A 22 -17.94 -6.45 -8.20
N CYS A 23 -17.40 -7.60 -8.62
CA CYS A 23 -16.18 -7.66 -9.42
C CYS A 23 -16.31 -6.90 -10.74
N THR A 24 -17.47 -7.02 -11.41
CA THR A 24 -17.76 -6.29 -12.65
C THR A 24 -17.82 -4.78 -12.40
N ALA A 25 -18.57 -4.35 -11.39
CA ALA A 25 -18.69 -2.94 -11.02
C ALA A 25 -17.34 -2.34 -10.60
N ALA A 26 -16.51 -3.09 -9.87
CA ALA A 26 -15.17 -2.66 -9.46
C ALA A 26 -14.26 -2.44 -10.67
N GLN A 27 -14.30 -3.36 -11.64
CA GLN A 27 -13.50 -3.26 -12.86
C GLN A 27 -13.95 -2.12 -13.78
N GLU A 28 -15.26 -1.87 -13.87
CA GLU A 28 -15.81 -0.72 -14.56
C GLU A 28 -15.42 0.60 -13.89
N PHE A 29 -15.45 0.64 -12.56
CA PHE A 29 -15.04 1.79 -11.76
C PHE A 29 -13.55 2.10 -11.94
N GLU A 30 -12.68 1.08 -11.89
CA GLU A 30 -11.24 1.19 -12.18
C GLU A 30 -10.96 1.72 -13.59
N SER A 31 -11.76 1.29 -14.57
CA SER A 31 -11.59 1.68 -15.97
C SER A 31 -12.15 3.08 -16.29
N SER A 32 -13.05 3.60 -15.45
CA SER A 32 -13.81 4.81 -15.72
C SER A 32 -13.38 5.97 -14.83
N ARG A 33 -12.66 6.93 -15.44
CA ARG A 33 -12.02 8.07 -14.77
C ARG A 33 -12.96 8.99 -13.96
N PHE A 34 -14.28 8.91 -14.14
CA PHE A 34 -15.26 9.81 -13.48
C PHE A 34 -16.59 9.12 -13.12
N THR A 35 -16.55 7.88 -12.66
CA THR A 35 -17.77 7.20 -12.19
C THR A 35 -18.04 7.44 -10.71
N SER A 36 -19.32 7.59 -10.37
CA SER A 36 -19.75 7.68 -8.97
C SER A 36 -19.54 6.33 -8.28
N PRO A 37 -19.01 6.28 -7.04
CA PRO A 37 -18.80 5.03 -6.31
C PRO A 37 -20.11 4.42 -5.78
N LEU A 38 -21.26 5.02 -6.08
CA LEU A 38 -22.56 4.58 -5.58
C LEU A 38 -22.92 3.15 -6.02
N GLU A 39 -22.72 2.81 -7.30
CA GLU A 39 -22.98 1.45 -7.80
C GLU A 39 -22.07 0.43 -7.10
N LEU A 40 -20.78 0.73 -6.97
CA LEU A 40 -19.83 -0.11 -6.27
C LEU A 40 -20.21 -0.32 -4.79
N THR A 41 -20.67 0.74 -4.13
CA THR A 41 -21.16 0.71 -2.74
C THR A 41 -22.41 -0.16 -2.60
N ILE A 42 -23.36 -0.04 -3.54
CA ILE A 42 -24.58 -0.85 -3.56
C ILE A 42 -24.24 -2.34 -3.76
N CYS A 43 -23.33 -2.64 -4.69
CA CYS A 43 -22.88 -4.01 -4.95
C CYS A 43 -22.21 -4.62 -3.71
N LEU A 44 -21.31 -3.88 -3.04
CA LEU A 44 -20.64 -4.35 -1.83
C LEU A 44 -21.66 -4.65 -0.72
N ARG A 45 -22.59 -3.73 -0.44
CA ARG A 45 -23.61 -3.94 0.61
C ARG A 45 -24.49 -5.17 0.31
N ASN A 46 -24.92 -5.34 -0.95
CA ASN A 46 -25.71 -6.52 -1.32
C ASN A 46 -24.94 -7.84 -1.13
N LEU A 47 -23.63 -7.83 -1.42
CA LEU A 47 -22.74 -8.96 -1.20
C LEU A 47 -22.62 -9.27 0.30
N GLU A 48 -22.38 -8.25 1.13
CA GLU A 48 -22.27 -8.37 2.59
C GLU A 48 -23.57 -8.90 3.22
N ASP A 49 -24.72 -8.31 2.88
CA ASP A 49 -26.03 -8.74 3.40
C ASP A 49 -26.33 -10.20 3.04
N THR A 50 -25.92 -10.63 1.84
CA THR A 50 -26.08 -12.03 1.40
C THR A 50 -25.10 -12.95 2.11
N GLY A 51 -23.86 -12.49 2.29
CA GLY A 51 -22.80 -13.20 3.01
C GLY A 51 -23.14 -13.43 4.48
N GLU A 52 -23.69 -12.42 5.15
CA GLU A 52 -24.15 -12.51 6.55
C GLU A 52 -25.22 -13.60 6.71
N ARG A 53 -26.23 -13.63 5.82
CA ARG A 53 -27.28 -14.66 5.84
C ARG A 53 -26.73 -16.07 5.57
N LEU A 54 -25.73 -16.18 4.70
CA LEU A 54 -25.06 -17.45 4.42
C LEU A 54 -24.32 -17.93 5.68
N LEU A 55 -23.49 -17.08 6.28
CA LEU A 55 -22.72 -17.41 7.49
C LEU A 55 -23.61 -17.71 8.70
N GLU A 56 -24.75 -17.02 8.84
CA GLU A 56 -25.75 -17.34 9.87
C GLU A 56 -26.34 -18.74 9.63
N THR A 57 -26.61 -19.10 8.37
CA THR A 57 -27.07 -20.45 8.02
C THR A 57 -26.00 -21.50 8.31
N GLU A 58 -24.72 -21.21 8.02
CA GLU A 58 -23.59 -22.11 8.35
C GLU A 58 -23.47 -22.32 9.86
N LEU A 59 -23.64 -21.25 10.66
CA LEU A 59 -23.61 -21.35 12.12
C LEU A 59 -24.76 -22.22 12.65
N GLN A 60 -25.96 -22.08 12.09
CA GLN A 60 -27.10 -22.95 12.44
C GLN A 60 -26.86 -24.41 12.09
N ILE A 61 -26.19 -24.67 10.96
CA ILE A 61 -25.78 -26.02 10.53
C ILE A 61 -24.78 -26.60 11.55
N GLN A 62 -23.80 -25.81 11.97
CA GLN A 62 -22.81 -26.23 12.96
C GLN A 62 -23.44 -26.57 14.30
N ASP A 63 -24.36 -25.74 14.79
CA ASP A 63 -25.08 -26.00 16.05
C ASP A 63 -25.92 -27.29 15.99
N GLU A 64 -26.62 -27.52 14.87
CA GLU A 64 -27.38 -28.76 14.67
C GLU A 64 -26.47 -30.01 14.62
N LEU A 65 -25.29 -29.91 13.99
CA LEU A 65 -24.30 -30.99 13.96
C LEU A 65 -23.72 -31.30 15.34
N ILE A 66 -23.41 -30.27 16.13
CA ILE A 66 -22.93 -30.42 17.51
C ILE A 66 -24.01 -31.09 18.36
N SER A 67 -25.27 -30.63 18.25
CA SER A 67 -26.42 -31.17 18.98
C SER A 67 -26.70 -32.64 18.66
N THR A 68 -26.49 -33.04 17.40
CA THR A 68 -26.67 -34.45 16.96
C THR A 68 -25.47 -35.35 17.28
N GLY A 69 -24.35 -34.79 17.73
CA GLY A 69 -23.17 -35.56 18.17
C GLY A 69 -22.41 -36.24 17.04
N VAL A 70 -22.28 -35.57 15.88
CA VAL A 70 -21.48 -36.10 14.76
C VAL A 70 -19.99 -36.20 15.12
N THR A 71 -19.27 -37.04 14.38
CA THR A 71 -17.82 -37.18 14.53
C THR A 71 -17.09 -35.93 14.03
N GLN A 72 -15.90 -35.68 14.58
CA GLN A 72 -15.11 -34.47 14.28
C GLN A 72 -14.74 -34.34 12.80
N ASP A 73 -14.45 -35.45 12.11
CA ASP A 73 -14.15 -35.49 10.68
C ASP A 73 -15.34 -35.02 9.82
N VAL A 74 -16.55 -35.46 10.17
CA VAL A 74 -17.78 -35.04 9.49
C VAL A 74 -18.06 -33.56 9.72
N PHE A 75 -17.87 -33.07 10.94
CA PHE A 75 -18.01 -31.66 11.26
C PHE A 75 -17.05 -30.77 10.45
N LEU A 76 -15.76 -31.12 10.45
CA LEU A 76 -14.74 -30.36 9.72
C LEU A 76 -14.99 -30.37 8.21
N ALA A 77 -15.40 -31.51 7.65
CA ALA A 77 -15.72 -31.61 6.24
C ALA A 77 -16.91 -30.71 5.84
N GLU A 78 -17.94 -30.60 6.70
CA GLU A 78 -19.10 -29.74 6.42
C GLU A 78 -18.74 -28.23 6.48
N CYS A 79 -17.80 -27.85 7.38
CA CYS A 79 -17.39 -26.46 7.62
C CYS A 79 -16.31 -25.94 6.66
N ALA A 80 -15.74 -26.79 5.81
CA ALA A 80 -14.56 -26.46 5.01
C ALA A 80 -14.71 -25.24 4.09
N THR A 81 -15.93 -24.92 3.66
CA THR A 81 -16.17 -23.82 2.71
C THR A 81 -16.52 -22.49 3.38
N GLU A 82 -16.76 -22.46 4.70
CA GLU A 82 -17.18 -21.22 5.39
C GLU A 82 -16.09 -20.14 5.33
N GLU A 83 -14.84 -20.56 5.57
CA GLU A 83 -13.68 -19.68 5.56
C GLU A 83 -13.45 -19.04 4.18
N GLU A 84 -13.79 -19.76 3.11
CA GLU A 84 -13.71 -19.25 1.74
C GLU A 84 -14.62 -18.04 1.54
N TYR A 85 -15.88 -18.10 2.00
CA TYR A 85 -16.82 -16.98 1.86
C TYR A 85 -16.40 -15.77 2.69
N ARG A 86 -15.89 -15.98 3.91
CA ARG A 86 -15.37 -14.92 4.77
C ARG A 86 -14.19 -14.20 4.08
N THR A 87 -13.28 -14.97 3.52
CA THR A 87 -12.11 -14.44 2.82
C THR A 87 -12.53 -13.57 1.63
N LYS A 88 -13.47 -14.05 0.81
CA LYS A 88 -14.00 -13.29 -0.34
C LYS A 88 -14.64 -11.96 0.07
N ILE A 89 -15.41 -11.92 1.15
CA ILE A 89 -16.01 -10.66 1.66
C ILE A 89 -14.92 -9.67 2.06
N VAL A 90 -13.89 -10.13 2.77
CA VAL A 90 -12.77 -9.29 3.21
C VAL A 90 -11.99 -8.74 2.02
N GLU A 91 -11.71 -9.57 1.01
CA GLU A 91 -11.05 -9.13 -0.23
C GLU A 91 -11.86 -8.06 -0.98
N CYS A 92 -13.18 -8.24 -1.07
CA CYS A 92 -14.05 -7.24 -1.69
C CYS A 92 -14.07 -5.92 -0.92
N ARG A 93 -14.12 -5.96 0.43
CA ARG A 93 -14.00 -4.76 1.27
C ARG A 93 -12.68 -4.04 1.05
N TYR A 94 -11.59 -4.78 1.09
CA TYR A 94 -10.26 -4.23 0.87
C TYR A 94 -10.17 -3.54 -0.50
N ARG A 95 -10.65 -4.20 -1.56
CA ARG A 95 -10.69 -3.61 -2.90
C ARG A 95 -11.56 -2.35 -2.95
N TYR A 96 -12.73 -2.37 -2.32
CA TYR A 96 -13.59 -1.19 -2.22
C TYR A 96 -12.89 -0.01 -1.55
N GLU A 97 -12.25 -0.24 -0.41
CA GLU A 97 -11.50 0.79 0.33
C GLU A 97 -10.40 1.37 -0.56
N HIS A 98 -9.62 0.53 -1.25
CA HIS A 98 -8.56 1.00 -2.15
C HIS A 98 -9.09 1.85 -3.32
N LEU A 99 -10.27 1.51 -3.85
CA LEU A 99 -10.86 2.24 -4.97
C LEU A 99 -11.56 3.54 -4.54
N THR A 100 -12.09 3.59 -3.32
CA THR A 100 -12.95 4.70 -2.88
C THR A 100 -12.29 5.64 -1.88
N GLU A 101 -11.19 5.23 -1.24
CA GLU A 101 -10.44 6.14 -0.39
C GLU A 101 -9.70 7.21 -1.22
N PRO A 102 -9.92 8.50 -0.91
CA PRO A 102 -9.30 9.61 -1.63
C PRO A 102 -7.75 9.68 -1.49
N ASN A 103 -7.15 8.79 -0.69
CA ASN A 103 -5.72 8.78 -0.37
C ASN A 103 -4.95 7.55 -0.89
N SER A 104 -5.59 6.61 -1.61
CA SER A 104 -4.89 5.41 -2.12
C SER A 104 -4.44 5.51 -3.59
N LEU A 105 -4.86 6.52 -4.34
CA LEU A 105 -4.11 6.88 -5.54
C LEU A 105 -2.75 7.37 -5.04
N GLN A 106 -1.68 6.68 -5.43
CA GLN A 106 -0.33 7.16 -5.21
C GLN A 106 -0.33 8.64 -5.65
N PRO A 107 0.23 9.59 -4.87
CA PRO A 107 0.26 11.00 -5.25
C PRO A 107 0.67 11.21 -6.71
N MET A 108 1.48 10.30 -7.26
CA MET A 108 1.90 10.22 -8.66
C MET A 108 0.78 9.95 -9.68
N GLU A 109 -0.24 9.12 -9.39
CA GLU A 109 -1.30 8.81 -10.36
C GLU A 109 -2.31 9.95 -10.52
N VAL A 110 -2.70 10.61 -9.42
CA VAL A 110 -3.52 11.84 -9.48
C VAL A 110 -2.72 12.96 -10.16
N TRP A 111 -1.42 13.04 -9.85
CA TRP A 111 -0.52 14.01 -10.43
C TRP A 111 -0.37 13.78 -11.95
N ASP A 112 -0.10 12.56 -12.39
CA ASP A 112 0.00 12.20 -13.82
C ASP A 112 -1.35 12.38 -14.55
N GLN A 113 -2.48 12.14 -13.89
CA GLN A 113 -3.82 12.37 -14.45
C GLN A 113 -4.16 13.84 -14.65
N LEU A 114 -3.77 14.72 -13.72
CA LEU A 114 -3.88 16.18 -13.89
C LEU A 114 -2.88 16.73 -14.91
N HIS A 115 -1.80 16.00 -15.19
CA HIS A 115 -0.68 16.43 -16.05
C HIS A 115 -0.62 15.71 -17.39
N ALA A 116 -1.61 14.86 -17.70
CA ALA A 116 -1.74 14.24 -19.01
C ALA A 116 -1.81 15.35 -20.08
N PRO A 117 -0.89 15.38 -21.07
CA PRO A 117 -0.87 16.40 -22.10
C PRO A 117 -2.22 16.54 -22.80
N GLU A 118 -2.93 15.42 -23.02
CA GLU A 118 -4.27 15.41 -23.64
C GLU A 118 -5.38 16.04 -22.76
N ALA A 119 -5.21 16.12 -21.43
CA ALA A 119 -6.14 16.80 -20.53
C ALA A 119 -5.85 18.31 -20.38
N LEU A 120 -4.63 18.73 -20.72
CA LEU A 120 -4.11 20.10 -20.60
C LEU A 120 -3.96 20.81 -21.97
N GLU A 121 -4.49 20.27 -23.06
CA GLU A 121 -4.51 20.95 -24.38
C GLU A 121 -5.33 22.27 -24.40
N VAL A 122 -5.93 22.66 -23.28
CA VAL A 122 -6.46 24.01 -23.09
C VAL A 122 -5.37 24.87 -22.48
N GLU A 123 -5.01 26.00 -23.10
CA GLU A 123 -3.96 26.94 -22.66
C GLU A 123 -4.01 27.20 -21.14
N THR A 124 -3.27 26.42 -20.36
CA THR A 124 -3.33 26.41 -18.89
C THR A 124 -2.61 27.57 -18.24
N ASP A 125 -1.93 28.38 -19.06
CA ASP A 125 -1.25 29.59 -18.63
C ASP A 125 -2.25 30.67 -18.19
N GLN A 126 -3.42 30.78 -18.83
CA GLN A 126 -4.44 31.78 -18.45
C GLN A 126 -5.14 31.45 -17.13
N TYR A 127 -5.15 30.18 -16.72
CA TYR A 127 -5.82 29.73 -15.49
C TYR A 127 -4.85 29.55 -14.32
N SER A 128 -3.55 29.84 -14.49
CA SER A 128 -2.57 29.64 -13.42
C SER A 128 -2.90 30.35 -12.11
N PRO A 129 -3.42 31.60 -12.10
CA PRO A 129 -3.84 32.26 -10.87
C PRO A 129 -5.00 31.56 -10.14
N LEU A 130 -5.82 30.77 -10.86
CA LEU A 130 -6.92 29.98 -10.30
C LEU A 130 -6.46 28.60 -9.85
N LEU A 131 -5.57 27.96 -10.62
CA LEU A 131 -5.08 26.61 -10.35
C LEU A 131 -4.11 26.57 -9.18
N TYR A 132 -3.28 27.61 -9.05
CA TYR A 132 -2.25 27.65 -8.02
C TYR A 132 -2.80 27.55 -6.58
N PRO A 133 -3.80 28.34 -6.15
CA PRO A 133 -4.38 28.21 -4.81
C PRO A 133 -5.06 26.85 -4.57
N LEU A 134 -5.63 26.24 -5.61
CA LEU A 134 -6.25 24.92 -5.52
C LEU A 134 -5.20 23.84 -5.27
N ILE A 135 -4.12 23.85 -6.05
CA ILE A 135 -2.98 22.93 -5.91
C ILE A 135 -2.35 23.07 -4.52
N GLU A 136 -2.14 24.30 -4.06
CA GLU A 136 -1.60 24.60 -2.74
C GLU A 136 -2.53 24.09 -1.62
N SER A 137 -3.83 24.37 -1.71
CA SER A 137 -4.80 23.96 -0.68
C SER A 137 -4.96 22.44 -0.53
N ALA A 138 -4.68 21.68 -1.59
CA ALA A 138 -4.77 20.23 -1.58
C ALA A 138 -3.56 19.55 -0.91
N GLN A 139 -2.52 20.29 -0.54
CA GLN A 139 -1.30 19.70 0.01
C GLN A 139 -1.37 19.51 1.54
N PRO A 140 -0.75 18.45 2.08
CA PRO A 140 -0.57 18.28 3.52
C PRO A 140 0.22 19.45 4.13
N TYR A 141 -0.10 19.78 5.38
CA TYR A 141 0.53 20.90 6.11
C TYR A 141 2.06 20.82 6.12
N ASP A 142 2.63 19.64 6.31
CA ASP A 142 4.08 19.45 6.38
C ASP A 142 4.77 19.72 5.03
N VAL A 143 4.11 19.37 3.93
CA VAL A 143 4.57 19.65 2.56
C VAL A 143 4.54 21.15 2.30
N LEU A 144 3.46 21.83 2.66
CA LEU A 144 3.36 23.29 2.55
C LEU A 144 4.42 24.01 3.38
N LYS A 145 4.66 23.53 4.60
CA LYS A 145 5.70 24.08 5.48
C LYS A 145 7.12 23.87 4.93
N ALA A 146 7.37 22.77 4.21
CA ALA A 146 8.64 22.53 3.53
C ALA A 146 8.80 23.37 2.27
N TRP A 147 7.70 23.51 1.54
CA TRP A 147 7.62 24.34 0.35
C TRP A 147 7.86 25.82 0.66
N GLU A 148 7.21 26.40 1.68
CA GLU A 148 7.41 27.79 2.11
C GLU A 148 8.86 28.12 2.52
N ARG A 149 9.62 27.12 2.99
CA ARG A 149 11.06 27.29 3.30
C ARG A 149 11.94 27.37 2.05
N ARG A 150 11.45 26.85 0.92
CA ARG A 150 12.20 26.74 -0.35
C ARG A 150 11.75 27.77 -1.37
N ARG A 151 10.48 28.15 -1.35
CA ARG A 151 9.89 29.14 -2.24
C ARG A 151 10.60 30.48 -2.08
N ASP A 152 10.82 31.14 -3.21
CA ASP A 152 11.27 32.52 -3.25
C ASP A 152 10.05 33.44 -3.13
N SER A 153 9.94 34.18 -2.02
CA SER A 153 8.81 35.06 -1.73
C SER A 153 8.75 36.28 -2.66
N GLU A 154 9.80 36.55 -3.43
CA GLU A 154 9.85 37.69 -4.37
C GLU A 154 9.20 37.38 -5.73
N LYS A 155 8.87 36.11 -6.00
CA LYS A 155 8.18 35.71 -7.22
C LYS A 155 6.67 35.88 -7.04
N GLU A 156 6.07 36.73 -7.86
CA GLU A 156 4.61 36.98 -7.89
C GLU A 156 3.89 36.32 -9.08
N ASP A 157 4.63 35.75 -10.04
CA ASP A 157 4.01 35.07 -11.17
C ASP A 157 3.47 33.69 -10.74
N HIS A 158 2.15 33.60 -10.56
CA HIS A 158 1.43 32.38 -10.22
C HIS A 158 1.69 31.20 -11.17
N ARG A 159 2.15 31.45 -12.40
CA ARG A 159 2.59 30.39 -13.31
C ARG A 159 3.91 29.78 -12.88
N VAL A 160 4.92 30.64 -12.69
CA VAL A 160 6.24 30.22 -12.22
C VAL A 160 6.14 29.55 -10.86
N ILE A 161 5.38 30.14 -9.94
CA ILE A 161 5.19 29.61 -8.58
C ILE A 161 4.49 28.24 -8.60
N ARG A 162 3.49 28.06 -9.47
CA ARG A 162 2.80 26.79 -9.64
C ARG A 162 3.75 25.73 -10.17
N ASP A 163 4.47 26.02 -11.25
CA ASP A 163 5.40 25.06 -11.84
C ASP A 163 6.53 24.69 -10.86
N GLU A 164 7.01 25.64 -10.05
CA GLU A 164 8.00 25.38 -9.00
C GLU A 164 7.45 24.53 -7.85
N LEU A 165 6.21 24.76 -7.40
CA LEU A 165 5.54 23.92 -6.41
C LEU A 165 5.41 22.48 -6.95
N MET A 166 5.03 22.33 -8.21
CA MET A 166 4.90 21.02 -8.84
C MET A 166 6.23 20.29 -8.97
N ASN A 167 7.30 21.01 -9.33
CA ASN A 167 8.65 20.45 -9.38
C ASN A 167 9.18 20.10 -7.98
N PHE A 168 8.83 20.88 -6.96
CA PHE A 168 9.14 20.58 -5.56
C PHE A 168 8.47 19.28 -5.11
N MET A 169 7.17 19.12 -5.38
CA MET A 169 6.45 17.90 -5.01
C MET A 169 7.03 16.65 -5.67
N LYS A 170 7.37 16.71 -6.96
CA LYS A 170 8.07 15.62 -7.65
C LYS A 170 9.39 15.25 -6.98
N ALA A 171 10.17 16.26 -6.61
CA ALA A 171 11.46 16.04 -5.97
C ALA A 171 11.30 15.42 -4.57
N GLU A 172 10.30 15.86 -3.81
CA GLU A 172 10.01 15.32 -2.47
C GLU A 172 9.61 13.84 -2.54
N VAL A 173 8.66 13.50 -3.44
CA VAL A 173 8.21 12.10 -3.67
C VAL A 173 9.39 11.21 -4.10
N ASN A 174 10.15 11.64 -5.11
CA ASN A 174 11.33 10.91 -5.58
C ASN A 174 12.37 10.73 -4.47
N SER A 175 12.48 11.68 -3.54
CA SER A 175 13.42 11.57 -2.42
C SER A 175 12.95 10.59 -1.36
N GLU A 176 11.64 10.57 -1.05
CA GLU A 176 11.03 9.63 -0.11
C GLU A 176 11.13 8.19 -0.62
N GLU A 177 10.86 7.96 -1.90
CA GLU A 177 11.04 6.65 -2.55
C GLU A 177 12.50 6.17 -2.48
N ARG A 178 13.45 7.09 -2.65
CA ARG A 178 14.88 6.77 -2.56
C ARG A 178 15.30 6.45 -1.13
N ILE A 179 14.75 7.18 -0.15
CA ILE A 179 14.99 6.94 1.28
C ILE A 179 14.37 5.63 1.71
N SER A 180 13.12 5.34 1.32
CA SER A 180 12.43 4.09 1.63
C SER A 180 13.17 2.89 1.03
N GLY A 181 13.57 2.97 -0.25
CA GLY A 181 14.40 1.95 -0.90
C GLY A 181 15.73 1.71 -0.19
N SER A 182 16.40 2.77 0.30
CA SER A 182 17.64 2.63 1.07
C SER A 182 17.42 2.01 2.46
N ARG A 183 16.31 2.33 3.13
CA ARG A 183 15.95 1.74 4.44
C ARG A 183 15.58 0.27 4.33
N HIS A 184 14.94 -0.14 3.23
CA HIS A 184 14.63 -1.55 2.97
C HIS A 184 15.86 -2.37 2.52
N SER A 185 16.85 -1.75 1.89
CA SER A 185 18.06 -2.44 1.42
C SER A 185 19.00 -2.90 2.55
N PHE A 186 18.90 -2.35 3.76
CA PHE A 186 19.71 -2.77 4.91
C PHE A 186 19.01 -3.78 5.84
N VAL A 187 17.78 -4.19 5.51
CA VAL A 187 17.00 -5.19 6.25
C VAL A 187 16.75 -6.41 5.36
N ALA A 188 17.83 -7.01 4.86
CA ALA A 188 17.80 -8.31 4.19
C ALA A 188 18.56 -9.34 5.04
N GLU A 189 17.77 -10.23 5.66
CA GLU A 189 18.10 -11.57 6.15
C GLU A 189 19.21 -11.74 7.21
N ASN A 190 18.83 -11.65 8.49
CA ASN A 190 19.46 -12.46 9.54
C ASN A 190 19.11 -13.94 9.31
N LYS A 191 19.79 -14.59 8.36
CA LYS A 191 19.98 -16.04 8.42
C LYS A 191 20.87 -16.34 9.62
N LYS A 192 20.45 -17.30 10.42
CA LYS A 192 21.19 -17.84 11.56
C LYS A 192 22.51 -18.41 11.05
N ASP A 193 23.58 -17.63 11.16
CA ASP A 193 24.92 -18.17 11.20
C ASP A 193 25.47 -17.93 12.60
N ASP A 194 25.99 -19.02 13.16
CA ASP A 194 26.52 -19.11 14.51
C ASP A 194 27.45 -17.95 14.84
N ILE A 195 27.15 -17.33 15.97
CA ILE A 195 27.93 -16.27 16.58
C ILE A 195 29.36 -16.78 16.84
N PRO A 196 30.38 -15.91 16.73
CA PRO A 196 31.34 -15.83 17.81
C PRO A 196 31.24 -14.47 18.49
N THR A 197 30.77 -14.52 19.73
CA THR A 197 30.63 -13.40 20.64
C THR A 197 32.03 -12.83 20.83
N ALA A 198 32.13 -11.51 20.96
CA ALA A 198 33.38 -10.74 21.07
C ALA A 198 34.27 -11.08 22.30
N THR A 199 34.10 -12.24 22.91
CA THR A 199 34.78 -12.73 24.12
C THR A 199 36.16 -13.35 23.84
N THR A 200 36.62 -13.48 22.59
CA THR A 200 37.86 -14.21 22.27
C THR A 200 39.09 -13.37 21.90
N LEU A 201 39.09 -12.03 22.02
CA LEU A 201 40.28 -11.23 21.68
C LEU A 201 41.17 -10.82 22.86
N VAL A 202 40.90 -11.28 24.08
CA VAL A 202 41.79 -11.07 25.23
C VAL A 202 42.35 -12.39 25.72
N SER A 203 43.58 -12.73 25.27
CA SER A 203 44.72 -13.20 26.09
C SER A 203 45.64 -14.14 25.32
N GLY A 204 46.96 -13.91 25.43
CA GLY A 204 47.99 -14.96 25.22
C GLY A 204 48.94 -14.71 24.04
N THR A 205 49.83 -13.72 24.07
CA THR A 205 51.22 -13.79 24.59
C THR A 205 52.29 -14.29 23.61
N SER A 206 53.27 -13.41 23.39
CA SER A 206 54.73 -13.67 23.37
C SER A 206 55.35 -14.39 22.16
N SER A 207 56.15 -13.65 21.38
CA SER A 207 57.63 -13.69 21.51
C SER A 207 58.35 -13.32 20.20
N LYS A 208 59.16 -12.24 20.26
CA LYS A 208 60.49 -12.01 19.63
C LYS A 208 60.64 -10.63 18.95
N ARG A 209 61.58 -9.86 19.50
CA ARG A 209 62.19 -8.64 18.96
C ARG A 209 63.61 -9.00 18.42
N PRO A 210 64.37 -8.07 17.83
CA PRO A 210 64.48 -7.62 16.44
C PRO A 210 65.72 -8.22 15.72
N PRO A 211 66.20 -7.68 14.56
CA PRO A 211 67.25 -6.65 14.66
C PRO A 211 67.20 -5.50 13.63
N GLU A 212 68.15 -4.60 13.86
CA GLU A 212 68.40 -3.24 13.38
C GLU A 212 69.28 -3.20 12.09
N GLN A 213 69.33 -2.02 11.46
CA GLN A 213 70.41 -1.42 10.62
C GLN A 213 70.28 -1.39 9.08
N GLY A 214 70.46 -0.16 8.54
CA GLY A 214 70.87 0.12 7.16
C GLY A 214 70.65 1.54 6.64
N LYS A 215 71.44 2.55 7.07
CA LYS A 215 71.80 3.75 6.26
C LYS A 215 72.83 3.32 5.20
N PRO A 216 73.15 4.03 4.07
CA PRO A 216 73.40 5.49 3.92
C PRO A 216 72.80 6.07 2.58
N LYS A 217 72.90 7.33 2.14
CA LYS A 217 74.05 8.23 1.89
C LYS A 217 73.58 9.68 1.66
N SER A 218 74.38 10.61 2.16
CA SER A 218 74.39 12.05 1.89
C SER A 218 75.02 12.40 0.53
N LEU A 219 74.64 13.54 -0.06
CA LEU A 219 75.57 14.45 -0.76
C LEU A 219 74.99 15.89 -0.72
N GLY A 220 75.61 16.78 0.05
CA GLY A 220 75.82 18.19 -0.36
C GLY A 220 76.93 18.19 -1.42
N THR A 221 77.34 19.26 -2.09
CA THR A 221 77.32 20.72 -1.92
C THR A 221 77.23 21.30 -3.36
N ASP A 222 76.78 22.54 -3.61
CA ASP A 222 77.39 23.83 -3.30
C ASP A 222 76.34 24.94 -3.18
#